data_AF-A0A0K9P4R4-F1
#
_entry.id   AF-A0A0K9P4R4-F1
#
_cell.length_a   1.000
_cell.length_b   1.000
_cell.length_c   1.000
_cell.angle_alpha   90.00
_cell.angle_beta   90.00
_cell.angle_gamma   90.00
#
_symmetry.space_group_name_H-M   'P 1'
#
loop_
_entity.id
_entity.type
_entity.pdbx_description
1 polymer ?
#
loop_
_entity_poly.entity_id
_entity_poly.type
_entity_poly.pdbx_seq_one_letter_code
_entity_poly.pdbx_strand_id
1 'polypeptide(L)'
;MMHESIENCETPSMENKKRYSATSLESMIDFAISSLETNDLKAISTRVLTKNGSSLRQRYSIISSEVLENIDSVVCHASSYPYALFLCHMIDNTKVYTVSLVGGME
;
A
#
# COMPACT_ATOMS: atom_id res chain seq x y z
N MET A 1 -17.52 3.10 -1.47
CA MET A 1 -16.45 3.66 -0.61
C MET A 1 -16.51 3.12 0.82
N MET A 2 -17.41 3.55 1.72
CA MET A 2 -17.43 2.98 3.08
C MET A 2 -17.89 1.51 3.11
N HIS A 3 -19.05 1.21 2.50
CA HIS A 3 -19.60 -0.15 2.43
C HIS A 3 -18.57 -1.15 1.84
N GLU A 4 -18.00 -0.77 0.71
CA GLU A 4 -16.92 -1.52 0.04
C GLU A 4 -15.68 -1.72 0.93
N SER A 5 -15.33 -0.77 1.80
CA SER A 5 -14.21 -0.93 2.74
C SER A 5 -14.52 -1.98 3.81
N ILE A 6 -15.78 -2.06 4.26
CA ILE A 6 -16.26 -3.09 5.20
C ILE A 6 -16.29 -4.45 4.50
N GLU A 7 -16.90 -4.55 3.32
CA GLU A 7 -16.96 -5.80 2.55
C GLU A 7 -15.55 -6.35 2.28
N ASN A 8 -14.61 -5.46 1.94
CA ASN A 8 -13.21 -5.84 1.77
C ASN A 8 -12.59 -6.38 3.06
N CYS A 9 -12.92 -5.81 4.21
CA CYS A 9 -12.44 -6.30 5.50
C CYS A 9 -13.01 -7.68 5.86
N GLU A 10 -14.28 -7.91 5.54
CA GLU A 10 -14.99 -9.16 5.84
C GLU A 10 -14.66 -10.28 4.85
N THR A 11 -14.16 -9.93 3.67
CA THR A 11 -13.77 -10.90 2.65
C THR A 11 -12.61 -11.76 3.14
N PRO A 12 -12.75 -13.10 3.18
CA PRO A 12 -11.70 -14.00 3.63
C PRO A 12 -10.40 -13.82 2.83
N SER A 13 -9.27 -14.10 3.47
CA SER A 13 -8.01 -14.19 2.75
C SER A 13 -8.05 -15.34 1.75
N MET A 14 -7.51 -15.11 0.54
CA MET A 14 -7.26 -16.18 -0.41
C MET A 14 -6.19 -17.13 0.15
N GLU A 15 -6.20 -18.40 -0.27
CA GLU A 15 -5.11 -19.33 0.06
C GLU A 15 -3.75 -18.71 -0.31
N ASN A 16 -2.80 -18.78 0.63
CA ASN A 16 -1.44 -18.25 0.49
C ASN A 16 -1.33 -16.72 0.38
N LYS A 17 -2.29 -15.94 0.90
CA LYS A 17 -2.14 -14.48 1.07
C LYS A 17 -2.47 -14.07 2.49
N LYS A 18 -1.51 -13.47 3.21
CA LYS A 18 -1.81 -12.82 4.49
C LYS A 18 -2.61 -11.54 4.20
N ARG A 19 -3.81 -11.40 4.76
CA ARG A 19 -4.64 -10.18 4.66
C ARG A 19 -5.10 -9.79 6.06
N TYR A 20 -5.11 -8.50 6.35
CA TYR A 20 -5.54 -7.97 7.64
C TYR A 20 -6.11 -6.56 7.49
N SER A 21 -7.11 -6.24 8.30
CA SER A 21 -7.66 -4.90 8.40
C SER A 21 -7.23 -4.30 9.73
N ALA A 22 -6.24 -3.41 9.68
CA ALA A 22 -5.73 -2.70 10.85
C ALA A 22 -6.58 -1.46 11.13
N THR A 23 -6.98 -1.25 12.38
CA THR A 23 -7.81 -0.11 12.80
C THR A 23 -6.99 1.02 13.44
N SER A 24 -5.66 0.87 13.46
CA SER A 24 -4.72 1.88 13.94
C SER A 24 -3.38 1.78 13.20
N LEU A 25 -2.50 2.76 13.40
CA LEU A 25 -1.15 2.71 12.83
C LEU A 25 -0.29 1.63 13.51
N GLU A 26 -0.47 1.44 14.81
CA GLU A 26 0.26 0.44 15.60
C GLU A 26 -0.09 -0.97 15.14
N SER A 27 -1.39 -1.28 14.99
CA SER A 27 -1.84 -2.59 14.48
C SER A 27 -1.40 -2.85 13.04
N MET A 28 -1.25 -1.79 12.23
CA MET A 28 -0.67 -1.89 10.89
C MET A 28 0.82 -2.30 10.95
N ILE A 29 1.59 -1.71 11.87
CA ILE A 29 2.99 -2.04 12.09
C ILE A 29 3.14 -3.46 12.65
N ASP A 30 2.32 -3.85 13.63
CA ASP A 30 2.32 -5.19 14.21
C ASP A 30 2.06 -6.26 13.15
N PHE A 31 1.12 -6.00 12.23
CA PHE A 31 0.87 -6.90 11.11
C PHE A 31 2.07 -7.01 10.16
N ALA A 32 2.76 -5.89 9.88
CA ALA A 32 3.95 -5.90 9.03
C ALA A 32 5.10 -6.70 9.66
N ILE A 33 5.36 -6.49 10.96
CA ILE A 33 6.38 -7.23 11.73
C ILE A 33 6.08 -8.73 11.72
N SER A 34 4.83 -9.10 12.01
CA SER A 34 4.38 -10.50 12.03
C SER A 34 4.42 -11.15 10.65
N SER A 35 4.10 -10.39 9.59
CA SER A 35 4.06 -10.92 8.24
C SER A 35 5.44 -11.16 7.65
N LEU A 36 6.38 -10.23 7.90
CA LEU A 36 7.75 -10.25 7.39
C LEU A 36 8.76 -10.89 8.35
N GLU A 37 8.30 -11.26 9.55
CA GLU A 37 9.11 -11.92 10.59
C GLU A 37 10.35 -11.11 11.00
N THR A 38 10.26 -9.77 10.95
CA THR A 38 11.36 -8.86 11.28
C THR A 38 10.86 -7.55 11.89
N ASN A 39 11.68 -6.95 12.76
CA ASN A 39 11.45 -5.60 13.30
C ASN A 39 12.19 -4.51 12.51
N ASP A 40 13.08 -4.89 11.58
CA ASP A 40 13.82 -3.96 10.72
C ASP A 40 12.98 -3.62 9.48
N LEU A 41 12.05 -2.69 9.66
CA LEU A 41 11.10 -2.29 8.62
C LEU A 41 11.49 -0.97 7.97
N LYS A 42 11.49 -0.94 6.65
CA LYS A 42 11.62 0.30 5.86
C LYS A 42 10.25 0.69 5.28
N ALA A 43 9.66 1.75 5.81
CA ALA A 43 8.44 2.32 5.27
C ALA A 43 8.70 3.09 3.97
N ILE A 44 7.88 2.83 2.94
CA ILE A 44 7.94 3.51 1.65
C ILE A 44 6.54 4.05 1.32
N SER A 45 6.46 5.30 0.89
CA SER A 45 5.20 5.93 0.49
C SER A 45 5.41 6.83 -0.73
N THR A 46 4.32 7.09 -1.45
CA THR A 46 4.33 7.96 -2.62
C THR A 46 4.51 9.42 -2.19
N ARG A 47 5.54 10.08 -2.71
CA ARG A 47 5.78 11.52 -2.50
C ARG A 47 5.32 12.33 -3.71
N VAL A 48 4.32 13.18 -3.53
CA VAL A 48 3.84 14.10 -4.58
C VAL A 48 4.60 15.42 -4.48
N LEU A 49 5.38 15.76 -5.50
CA LEU A 49 6.26 16.94 -5.50
C LEU A 49 5.56 18.22 -5.98
N THR A 50 4.55 18.11 -6.84
CA THR A 50 3.80 19.24 -7.41
C THR A 50 2.39 19.32 -6.84
N LYS A 51 2.05 20.43 -6.17
CA LYS A 51 0.75 20.66 -5.50
C LYS A 51 -0.29 21.39 -6.38
N ASN A 52 -0.39 21.09 -7.67
CA ASN A 52 -1.40 21.75 -8.53
C ASN A 52 -2.79 21.08 -8.48
N GLY A 53 -3.21 20.61 -7.30
CA GLY A 53 -4.47 19.91 -7.10
C GLY A 53 -4.24 18.50 -6.58
N SER A 54 -5.07 18.11 -5.61
CA SER A 54 -5.14 16.79 -5.00
C SER A 54 -4.95 15.69 -6.04
N SER A 55 -3.94 14.83 -5.85
CA SER A 55 -3.64 13.59 -6.60
C SER A 55 -4.70 13.22 -7.65
N LEU A 56 -4.67 13.88 -8.80
CA LEU A 56 -5.69 13.69 -9.83
C LEU A 56 -5.48 12.31 -10.44
N ARG A 57 -6.58 11.61 -10.70
CA ARG A 57 -6.59 10.44 -11.58
C ARG A 57 -6.30 10.94 -12.99
N GLN A 58 -5.03 10.91 -13.37
CA GLN A 58 -4.52 11.45 -14.62
C GLN A 58 -3.59 10.44 -15.30
N ARG A 59 -3.16 10.76 -16.52
CA ARG A 59 -2.13 9.99 -17.21
C ARG A 59 -0.75 10.39 -16.67
N TYR A 60 0.06 9.38 -16.39
CA TYR A 60 1.44 9.54 -15.95
C TYR A 60 2.38 8.90 -16.96
N SER A 61 3.54 9.53 -17.15
CA SER A 61 4.69 8.92 -17.82
C SER A 61 5.72 8.51 -16.78
N ILE A 62 6.32 7.32 -16.95
CA ILE A 62 7.40 6.84 -16.10
C ILE A 62 8.70 7.48 -16.59
N ILE A 63 9.38 8.23 -15.73
CA ILE A 63 10.68 8.84 -16.03
C ILE A 63 11.82 7.90 -15.66
N SER A 64 11.68 7.19 -14.53
CA SER A 64 12.68 6.23 -14.08
C SER A 64 12.05 5.15 -13.21
N SER A 65 12.70 4.00 -13.14
CA SER A 65 12.34 2.88 -12.27
C SER A 65 13.59 2.23 -11.69
N GLU A 66 13.48 1.78 -10.45
CA GLU A 66 14.53 1.06 -9.73
C GLU A 66 13.90 -0.15 -9.04
N VAL A 67 14.52 -1.32 -9.19
CA VAL A 67 14.09 -2.55 -8.51
C VAL A 67 14.60 -2.51 -7.08
N LEU A 68 13.73 -2.80 -6.13
CA LEU A 68 14.12 -3.13 -4.77
C LEU A 68 14.29 -4.65 -4.70
N GLU A 69 15.50 -5.15 -4.97
CA GLU A 69 15.76 -6.58 -5.11
C GLU A 69 15.56 -7.34 -3.79
N ASN A 70 14.98 -8.54 -3.89
CA ASN A 70 14.83 -9.53 -2.81
C ASN A 70 14.16 -8.99 -1.53
N ILE A 71 13.13 -8.15 -1.66
CA ILE A 71 12.38 -7.63 -0.51
C ILE A 71 10.99 -8.29 -0.45
N ASP A 72 10.75 -9.09 0.60
CA ASP A 72 9.39 -9.44 1.01
C ASP A 72 8.69 -8.17 1.48
N SER A 73 7.44 -7.97 1.03
CA SER A 73 6.75 -6.70 1.26
C SER A 73 5.31 -6.90 1.71
N VAL A 74 4.91 -6.02 2.62
CA VAL A 74 3.52 -5.83 3.04
C VAL A 74 3.02 -4.53 2.46
N VAL A 75 1.84 -4.57 1.83
CA VAL A 75 1.18 -3.41 1.27
C VAL A 75 -0.04 -3.08 2.11
N CYS A 76 -0.10 -1.85 2.62
CA CYS A 76 -1.25 -1.34 3.37
C CYS A 76 -1.85 -0.14 2.66
N HIS A 77 -3.17 -0.13 2.52
CA HIS A 77 -3.94 0.94 1.90
C HIS A 77 -4.78 1.66 2.94
N ALA A 78 -4.70 2.98 3.01
CA ALA A 78 -5.65 3.77 3.80
C ALA A 78 -7.03 3.73 3.13
N SER A 79 -7.99 3.07 3.77
CA SER A 79 -9.34 2.87 3.25
C SER A 79 -10.19 4.13 3.44
N SER A 80 -11.17 4.31 2.55
CA SER A 80 -12.14 5.41 2.65
C SER A 80 -13.22 5.07 3.69
N TYR A 81 -12.88 5.26 4.97
CA TYR A 81 -13.73 4.98 6.13
C TYR A 81 -13.66 6.14 7.15
N PRO A 82 -14.71 6.42 7.96
CA PRO A 82 -14.71 7.56 8.90
C PRO A 82 -13.67 7.45 10.02
N TYR A 83 -13.23 6.24 10.29
CA TYR A 83 -12.20 5.92 11.28
C TYR A 83 -10.98 5.32 10.59
N ALA A 84 -9.85 5.30 11.28
CA ALA A 84 -8.63 4.65 10.79
C ALA A 84 -8.93 3.19 10.39
N LEU A 85 -8.67 2.89 9.13
CA LEU A 85 -8.81 1.56 8.57
C LEU A 85 -7.76 1.39 7.48
N PHE A 86 -6.81 0.49 7.72
CA PHE A 86 -5.75 0.15 6.79
C PHE A 86 -5.97 -1.27 6.32
N LEU A 87 -6.24 -1.44 5.03
CA LEU A 87 -6.33 -2.76 4.42
C LEU A 87 -4.93 -3.22 4.03
N CYS A 88 -4.39 -4.16 4.79
CA CYS A 88 -3.06 -4.71 4.63
C CYS A 88 -3.08 -6.09 3.99
N HIS A 89 -2.10 -6.37 3.14
CA HIS A 89 -1.94 -7.68 2.52
C HIS A 89 -0.48 -7.93 2.10
N MET A 90 -0.14 -9.20 2.01
CA MET A 90 1.14 -9.71 1.49
C MET A 90 0.87 -10.57 0.26
N ILE A 91 1.70 -10.41 -0.77
CA ILE A 91 1.64 -11.19 -1.99
C ILE A 91 3.02 -11.80 -2.24
N ASP A 92 3.09 -13.12 -2.19
CA ASP A 92 4.31 -13.87 -2.44
C ASP A 92 4.77 -13.74 -3.90
N ASN A 93 6.06 -13.93 -4.14
CA ASN A 93 6.67 -13.93 -5.47
C ASN A 93 6.46 -12.62 -6.27
N THR A 94 6.43 -11.49 -5.57
CA THR A 94 6.35 -10.16 -6.20
C THR A 94 7.72 -9.48 -6.23
N LYS A 95 7.91 -8.57 -7.20
CA LYS A 95 9.06 -7.67 -7.24
C LYS A 95 8.57 -6.25 -6.99
N VAL A 96 9.24 -5.55 -6.08
CA VAL A 96 8.89 -4.17 -5.73
C VAL A 96 9.75 -3.22 -6.54
N TYR A 97 9.14 -2.16 -7.07
CA TYR A 97 9.80 -1.11 -7.83
C TYR A 97 9.51 0.24 -7.21
N THR A 98 10.54 1.09 -7.13
CA THR A 98 10.35 2.53 -6.93
C THR A 98 10.33 3.19 -8.30
N VAL A 99 9.32 4.02 -8.58
CA VAL A 99 9.15 4.69 -9.88
C VAL A 99 9.01 6.19 -9.72
N SER A 100 9.64 6.95 -10.61
CA SER A 100 9.43 8.39 -10.74
C SER A 100 8.42 8.66 -11.84
N LEU A 101 7.34 9.37 -11.50
CA LEU A 101 6.23 9.64 -12.41
C LEU A 101 6.09 11.14 -12.67
N VAL A 102 5.74 11.51 -13.89
CA VAL A 102 5.31 12.87 -14.27
C VAL A 102 3.90 12.83 -14.84
N GLY A 103 3.03 13.71 -14.35
CA GLY A 103 1.67 13.86 -14.88
C GLY A 103 1.72 14.56 -16.24
N GLY A 104 0.87 14.13 -17.17
CA GLY A 104 0.68 14.86 -18.43
C GLY A 104 0.09 16.24 -18.15
N MET A 105 0.63 17.27 -18.80
CA MET A 105 -0.09 18.54 -18.94
C MET A 105 -1.22 18.29 -19.93
N GLU A 106 -2.46 18.39 -19.48
CA GLU A 106 -3.60 18.67 -20.38
C GLU A 106 -3.72 20.19 -20.54
#